data_AF-A0A0Q9J639-F1
#
_entry.id   AF-A0A0Q9J639-F1
#
_cell.length_a   1.000
_cell.length_b   1.000
_cell.length_c   1.000
_cell.angle_alpha   90.00
_cell.angle_beta   90.00
_cell.angle_gamma   90.00
#
_symmetry.space_group_name_H-M   'P 1'
#
loop_
_entity.id
_entity.type
_entity.pdbx_description
1 polymer ?
#
loop_
_entity_poly.entity_id
_entity_poly.type
_entity_poly.pdbx_seq_one_letter_code
_entity_poly.pdbx_strand_id
1 'polypeptide(L)'
;MNAREHSVKVDPETSGRIADLAHFLGKTRKGVVRDALLLLADLHAPAVSLGITRSAGRVTAASGSLDAAKKLAEVGGDILALAPRERVSVLRTELIDLLDRHGARNPRIVGALAHDADTEHLELLVESDLIDGIDHAGAIHVSQRLLGMTVTLHDETGLRLFSPEKLRRLEHEAVPL
;
A
#
# COMPACT_ATOMS: atom_id res chain seq x y z
N MET A 1 9.40 35.81 1.11
CA MET A 1 10.28 34.71 1.58
C MET A 1 11.63 34.86 0.90
N ASN A 2 12.72 35.04 1.65
CA ASN A 2 14.07 35.16 1.07
C ASN A 2 14.57 33.77 0.65
N ALA A 3 14.80 33.56 -0.63
CA ALA A 3 15.39 32.32 -1.13
C ALA A 3 16.86 32.24 -0.67
N ARG A 4 17.23 31.15 0.01
CA ARG A 4 18.64 30.86 0.34
C ARG A 4 19.36 30.46 -0.93
N GLU A 5 20.42 31.19 -1.30
CA GLU A 5 21.24 30.85 -2.46
C GLU A 5 22.32 29.86 -2.06
N HIS A 6 22.45 28.78 -2.84
CA HIS A 6 23.44 27.73 -2.65
C HIS A 6 24.26 27.56 -3.93
N SER A 7 25.59 27.51 -3.80
CA SER A 7 26.48 27.19 -4.91
C SER A 7 26.65 25.68 -5.04
N VAL A 8 26.48 25.17 -6.26
CA VAL A 8 26.66 23.75 -6.58
C VAL A 8 27.80 23.64 -7.59
N LYS A 9 28.77 22.76 -7.30
CA LYS A 9 29.83 22.43 -8.25
C LYS A 9 29.29 21.44 -9.27
N VAL A 10 29.43 21.80 -10.54
CA VAL A 10 29.01 20.99 -11.69
C VAL A 10 30.23 20.80 -12.57
N ASP A 11 30.39 19.62 -13.14
CA ASP A 11 31.49 19.35 -14.06
C ASP A 11 31.39 20.21 -15.34
N PRO A 12 32.50 20.43 -16.06
CA PRO A 12 32.52 21.32 -17.22
C PRO A 12 31.59 20.89 -18.36
N GLU A 13 31.40 19.59 -18.57
CA GLU A 13 30.57 19.06 -19.65
C GLU A 13 29.09 19.33 -19.37
N THR A 14 28.64 19.03 -18.15
CA THR A 14 27.26 19.31 -17.71
C THR A 14 26.99 20.81 -17.68
N SER A 15 27.96 21.62 -17.25
CA SER A 15 27.85 23.10 -17.28
C SER A 15 27.69 23.63 -18.70
N GLY A 16 28.40 23.05 -19.68
CA GLY A 16 28.27 23.36 -21.10
C GLY A 16 26.87 23.05 -21.63
N ARG A 17 26.37 21.83 -21.37
CA ARG A 17 25.01 21.43 -21.77
C ARG A 17 23.92 22.32 -21.20
N ILE A 18 24.04 22.73 -19.94
CA ILE A 18 23.11 23.67 -19.30
C ILE A 18 23.16 25.04 -19.99
N ALA A 19 24.34 25.50 -20.41
CA ALA A 19 24.51 26.75 -21.12
C ALA A 19 23.86 26.72 -22.51
N ASP A 20 24.07 25.64 -23.27
CA ASP A 20 23.49 25.45 -24.60
C ASP A 20 21.97 25.37 -24.53
N LEU A 21 21.44 24.62 -23.55
CA LEU A 21 20.01 24.51 -23.33
C LEU A 21 19.39 25.85 -22.90
N ALA A 22 20.09 26.62 -22.06
CA ALA A 22 19.66 27.97 -21.68
C ALA A 22 19.61 28.91 -22.88
N HIS A 23 20.61 28.86 -23.76
CA HIS A 23 20.65 29.63 -24.99
C HIS A 23 19.49 29.25 -25.92
N PHE A 24 19.30 27.96 -26.18
CA PHE A 24 18.24 27.45 -27.06
C PHE A 24 16.83 27.83 -26.57
N LEU A 25 16.60 27.78 -25.26
CA LEU A 25 15.30 28.10 -24.66
C LEU A 25 15.09 29.60 -24.37
N GLY A 26 16.08 30.46 -24.66
CA GLY A 26 16.01 31.88 -24.30
C GLY A 26 15.89 32.14 -22.80
N LYS A 27 16.42 31.22 -21.97
CA LYS A 27 16.31 31.23 -20.50
C LYS A 27 17.68 31.45 -19.85
N THR A 28 17.67 31.75 -18.55
CA THR A 28 18.90 31.74 -17.75
C THR A 28 19.26 30.32 -17.32
N ARG A 29 20.54 30.04 -17.09
CA ARG A 29 21.00 28.73 -16.56
C ARG A 29 20.28 28.37 -15.25
N LYS A 30 20.09 29.34 -14.35
CA LYS A 30 19.31 29.18 -13.10
C LYS A 30 17.86 28.80 -13.37
N GLY A 31 17.23 29.40 -14.39
CA GLY A 31 15.88 29.05 -14.83
C GLY A 31 15.79 27.61 -15.34
N VAL A 32 16.73 27.18 -16.17
CA VAL A 32 16.79 25.79 -16.69
C VAL A 32 16.95 24.78 -15.57
N VAL A 33 17.88 25.01 -14.63
CA VAL A 33 18.11 24.11 -13.49
C VAL A 33 16.89 24.07 -12.57
N ARG A 34 16.25 25.21 -12.30
CA ARG A 34 15.01 25.26 -11.51
C ARG A 34 13.89 24.44 -12.16
N ASP A 35 13.67 24.62 -13.46
CA ASP A 35 12.60 23.91 -14.18
C ASP A 35 12.89 22.40 -14.22
N ALA A 36 14.15 22.00 -14.41
CA ALA A 36 14.57 20.60 -14.33
C ALA A 36 14.38 20.00 -12.93
N LEU A 37 14.66 20.76 -11.87
CA LEU A 37 14.43 20.33 -10.48
C LEU A 37 12.94 20.21 -10.16
N LEU A 38 12.10 21.08 -10.71
CA LEU A 38 10.64 20.97 -10.56
C LEU A 38 10.11 19.73 -11.27
N LEU A 39 10.55 19.48 -12.52
CA LEU A 39 10.20 18.26 -13.24
C LEU A 39 10.69 17.00 -12.52
N LEU A 40 11.90 17.02 -11.96
CA LEU A 40 12.43 15.93 -11.16
C LEU A 40 11.61 15.74 -9.88
N ALA A 41 11.21 16.81 -9.20
CA ALA A 41 10.36 16.74 -8.02
C ALA A 41 8.98 16.15 -8.36
N ASP A 42 8.38 16.52 -9.49
CA ASP A 42 7.10 15.97 -9.95
C ASP A 42 7.22 14.49 -10.33
N LEU A 43 8.31 14.10 -11.01
CA LEU A 43 8.60 12.70 -11.34
C LEU A 43 8.84 11.83 -10.10
N HIS A 44 9.44 12.41 -9.05
CA HIS A 44 9.74 11.72 -7.80
C HIS A 44 8.65 11.86 -6.73
N ALA A 45 7.64 12.72 -6.92
CA ALA A 45 6.54 12.89 -5.98
C ALA A 45 5.79 11.57 -5.67
N PRO A 46 5.52 10.68 -6.65
CA PRO A 46 4.93 9.37 -6.38
C PRO A 46 5.88 8.45 -5.60
N ALA A 47 7.18 8.44 -5.93
CA ALA A 47 8.18 7.59 -5.29
C ALA A 47 8.50 8.04 -3.85
N VAL A 48 8.53 9.35 -3.59
CA VAL A 48 8.69 9.93 -2.26
C VAL A 48 7.44 9.72 -1.43
N SER A 49 6.23 9.85 -2.02
CA SER A 49 4.98 9.51 -1.35
C SER A 49 4.94 8.03 -0.94
N LEU A 50 5.33 7.11 -1.84
CA LEU A 50 5.46 5.68 -1.53
C LEU A 50 6.53 5.40 -0.45
N GLY A 51 7.66 6.11 -0.47
CA GLY A 51 8.72 5.99 0.54
C GLY A 51 8.30 6.50 1.93
N ILE A 52 7.53 7.59 1.97
CA ILE A 52 6.92 8.13 3.20
C ILE A 52 5.85 7.18 3.72
N THR A 53 4.97 6.65 2.85
CA THR A 53 3.96 5.65 3.20
C THR A 53 4.60 4.36 3.74
N ARG A 54 5.70 3.88 3.15
CA ARG A 54 6.45 2.72 3.68
C ARG A 54 7.13 3.02 5.02
N SER A 55 7.62 4.23 5.23
CA SER A 55 8.31 4.59 6.48
C SER A 55 7.32 4.83 7.63
N ALA A 56 6.19 5.48 7.36
CA ALA A 56 5.06 5.56 8.27
C ALA A 56 4.45 4.17 8.54
N GLY A 57 4.38 3.32 7.51
CA GLY A 57 3.99 1.91 7.61
C GLY A 57 4.87 1.11 8.56
N ARG A 58 6.19 1.35 8.58
CA ARG A 58 7.10 0.66 9.52
C ARG A 58 6.91 1.08 10.97
N VAL A 59 6.65 2.36 11.24
CA VAL A 59 6.42 2.85 12.62
C VAL A 59 5.06 2.36 13.14
N THR A 60 4.02 2.43 12.30
CA THR A 60 2.69 1.90 12.63
C THR A 60 2.70 0.38 12.80
N ALA A 61 3.43 -0.36 11.95
CA ALA A 61 3.61 -1.81 12.10
C ALA A 61 4.35 -2.19 13.39
N ALA A 62 5.36 -1.41 13.80
CA ALA A 62 6.08 -1.66 15.06
C ALA A 62 5.18 -1.46 16.29
N SER A 63 4.35 -0.42 16.31
CA SER A 63 3.35 -0.22 17.37
C SER A 63 2.25 -1.29 17.34
N GLY A 64 1.72 -1.62 16.16
CA GLY A 64 0.70 -2.66 15.99
C GLY A 64 1.21 -4.06 16.39
N SER A 65 2.48 -4.36 16.17
CA SER A 65 3.11 -5.62 16.59
C SER A 65 3.18 -5.76 18.12
N LEU A 66 3.40 -4.67 18.87
CA LEU A 66 3.43 -4.70 20.33
C LEU A 66 2.02 -4.92 20.90
N ASP A 67 1.02 -4.22 20.36
CA ASP A 67 -0.38 -4.38 20.76
C ASP A 67 -0.90 -5.78 20.41
N ALA A 68 -0.52 -6.32 19.25
CA ALA A 68 -0.83 -7.69 18.84
C ALA A 68 -0.22 -8.72 19.80
N ALA A 69 1.05 -8.57 20.16
CA ALA A 69 1.73 -9.44 21.11
C ALA A 69 1.08 -9.40 22.50
N LYS A 70 0.63 -8.21 22.94
CA LYS A 70 -0.09 -8.05 24.20
C LYS A 70 -1.44 -8.78 24.19
N LYS A 71 -2.24 -8.60 23.14
CA LYS A 71 -3.54 -9.29 22.99
C LYS A 71 -3.38 -10.81 22.96
N LEU A 72 -2.38 -11.30 22.23
CA LEU A 72 -2.09 -12.73 22.16
C LEU A 72 -1.63 -13.28 23.53
N ALA A 73 -0.85 -12.51 24.29
CA ALA A 73 -0.44 -12.88 25.64
C ALA A 73 -1.63 -12.92 26.63
N GLU A 74 -2.61 -12.01 26.49
CA GLU A 74 -3.82 -11.99 27.33
C GLU A 74 -4.67 -13.26 27.21
N VAL A 75 -4.66 -13.90 26.03
CA VAL A 75 -5.34 -15.19 25.78
C VAL A 75 -4.42 -16.41 25.91
N GLY A 76 -3.24 -16.24 26.53
CA GLY A 76 -2.31 -17.34 26.79
C GLY A 76 -1.65 -17.93 25.54
N GLY A 77 -1.62 -17.19 24.43
CA GLY A 77 -1.01 -17.62 23.18
C GLY A 77 -1.93 -18.35 22.21
N ASP A 78 -3.18 -18.61 22.58
CA ASP A 78 -4.16 -19.23 21.69
C ASP A 78 -4.87 -18.16 20.84
N ILE A 79 -4.47 -18.05 19.57
CA ILE A 79 -5.07 -17.09 18.64
C ILE A 79 -6.56 -17.34 18.39
N LEU A 80 -7.03 -18.59 18.50
CA LEU A 80 -8.42 -18.94 18.22
C LEU A 80 -9.36 -18.50 19.35
N ALA A 81 -8.81 -18.20 20.54
CA ALA A 81 -9.55 -17.62 21.65
C ALA A 81 -9.88 -16.12 21.46
N LEU A 82 -9.25 -15.46 20.49
CA LEU A 82 -9.54 -14.06 20.16
C LEU A 82 -10.80 -13.93 19.32
N ALA A 83 -11.46 -12.77 19.42
CA ALA A 83 -12.57 -12.44 18.52
C ALA A 83 -12.08 -12.40 17.06
N PRO A 84 -12.90 -12.75 16.05
CA PRO A 84 -12.49 -12.81 14.65
C PRO A 84 -11.74 -11.57 14.15
N ARG A 85 -12.22 -10.38 14.53
CA ARG A 85 -11.58 -9.12 14.16
C ARG A 85 -10.22 -8.92 14.81
N GLU A 86 -10.06 -9.38 16.04
CA GLU A 86 -8.78 -9.31 16.76
C GLU A 86 -7.76 -10.28 16.17
N ARG A 87 -8.19 -11.48 15.73
CA ARG A 87 -7.33 -12.41 14.98
C ARG A 87 -6.77 -11.74 13.73
N VAL A 88 -7.63 -11.09 12.94
CA VAL A 88 -7.22 -10.35 11.73
C VAL A 88 -6.25 -9.22 12.08
N SER A 89 -6.51 -8.46 13.15
CA SER A 89 -5.60 -7.40 13.60
C SER A 89 -4.24 -7.92 14.05
N VAL A 90 -4.19 -9.05 14.77
CA VAL A 90 -2.96 -9.66 15.27
C VAL A 90 -2.15 -10.26 14.14
N LEU A 91 -2.82 -10.94 13.20
CA LEU A 91 -2.21 -11.62 12.06
C LEU A 91 -2.11 -10.73 10.82
N ARG A 92 -2.38 -9.43 10.93
CA ARG A 92 -2.42 -8.48 9.80
C ARG A 92 -1.18 -8.57 8.93
N THR A 93 0.01 -8.47 9.53
CA THR A 93 1.28 -8.51 8.79
C THR A 93 1.48 -9.85 8.09
N GLU A 94 1.26 -10.96 8.79
CA GLU A 94 1.41 -12.30 8.23
C GLU A 94 0.41 -12.55 7.10
N LEU A 95 -0.84 -12.08 7.26
CA LEU A 95 -1.89 -12.16 6.27
C LEU A 95 -1.55 -11.35 5.01
N ILE A 96 -1.04 -10.11 5.17
CA ILE A 96 -0.60 -9.28 4.04
C ILE A 96 0.54 -9.97 3.28
N ASP A 97 1.58 -10.44 3.98
CA ASP A 97 2.72 -11.12 3.35
C ASP A 97 2.32 -12.43 2.68
N LEU A 98 1.30 -13.11 3.21
CA LEU A 98 0.74 -14.32 2.64
C LEU A 98 -0.06 -14.02 1.37
N LEU A 99 -0.95 -13.04 1.42
CA LEU A 99 -1.74 -12.62 0.27
C LEU A 99 -0.84 -12.12 -0.88
N ASP A 100 0.20 -11.35 -0.58
CA ASP A 100 1.14 -10.84 -1.57
C ASP A 100 1.88 -11.98 -2.31
N ARG A 101 2.25 -13.05 -1.58
CA ARG A 101 2.86 -14.27 -2.18
C ARG A 101 1.94 -15.00 -3.16
N HIS A 102 0.62 -14.84 -3.05
CA HIS A 102 -0.37 -15.42 -3.96
C HIS A 102 -0.87 -14.42 -5.02
N GLY A 103 -0.23 -13.25 -5.15
CA GLY A 103 -0.59 -12.22 -6.13
C GLY A 103 -1.77 -11.33 -5.72
N ALA A 104 -2.24 -11.45 -4.47
CA ALA A 104 -3.32 -10.65 -3.92
C ALA A 104 -2.75 -9.39 -3.24
N ARG A 105 -2.85 -8.25 -3.91
CA ARG A 105 -2.30 -6.97 -3.45
C ARG A 105 -3.37 -6.08 -2.85
N ASN A 106 -2.91 -5.08 -2.10
CA ASN A 106 -3.74 -4.05 -1.48
C ASN A 106 -5.01 -4.60 -0.79
N PRO A 107 -4.88 -5.59 0.13
CA PRO A 107 -6.05 -6.20 0.75
C PRO A 107 -6.82 -5.19 1.61
N ARG A 108 -8.14 -5.18 1.45
CA ARG A 108 -9.08 -4.35 2.20
C ARG A 108 -10.20 -5.21 2.76
N ILE A 109 -10.57 -5.03 4.01
CA ILE A 109 -11.71 -5.72 4.63
C ILE A 109 -12.99 -5.09 4.10
N VAL A 110 -13.97 -5.91 3.72
CA VAL A 110 -15.30 -5.48 3.30
C VAL A 110 -16.38 -6.26 4.05
N GLY A 111 -17.64 -5.85 3.91
CA GLY A 111 -18.78 -6.56 4.48
C GLY A 111 -18.87 -6.46 6.00
N ALA A 112 -19.40 -7.51 6.62
CA ALA A 112 -19.81 -7.49 8.04
C ALA A 112 -18.64 -7.21 9.01
N LEU A 113 -17.46 -7.76 8.75
CA LEU A 113 -16.29 -7.55 9.62
C LEU A 113 -15.71 -6.12 9.53
N ALA A 114 -15.92 -5.44 8.39
CA ALA A 114 -15.56 -4.02 8.23
C ALA A 114 -16.45 -3.09 9.07
N HIS A 115 -17.67 -3.54 9.39
CA HIS A 115 -18.67 -2.83 10.19
C HIS A 115 -18.75 -3.31 11.65
N ASP A 116 -17.68 -3.90 12.17
CA ASP A 116 -17.55 -4.32 13.56
C ASP A 116 -18.55 -5.42 13.98
N ALA A 117 -19.14 -6.14 13.02
CA ALA A 117 -19.99 -7.27 13.32
C ALA A 117 -19.15 -8.47 13.76
N ASP A 118 -19.64 -9.20 14.75
CA ASP A 118 -19.03 -10.45 15.20
C ASP A 118 -19.43 -11.58 14.26
N THR A 119 -18.54 -11.93 13.34
CA THR A 119 -18.76 -12.95 12.31
C THR A 119 -17.49 -13.76 12.05
N GLU A 120 -17.65 -15.06 11.85
CA GLU A 120 -16.58 -15.98 11.41
C GLU A 120 -16.43 -15.99 9.87
N HIS A 121 -16.85 -14.89 9.23
CA HIS A 121 -16.74 -14.67 7.80
C HIS A 121 -15.97 -13.39 7.51
N LEU A 122 -14.77 -13.54 6.96
CA LEU A 122 -13.94 -12.45 6.48
C LEU A 122 -14.10 -12.30 4.97
N GLU A 123 -14.52 -11.12 4.54
CA GLU A 123 -14.50 -10.74 3.13
C GLU A 123 -13.37 -9.76 2.89
N LEU A 124 -12.54 -10.05 1.87
CA LEU A 124 -11.45 -9.18 1.45
C LEU A 124 -11.65 -8.76 0.00
N LEU A 125 -11.48 -7.46 -0.25
CA LEU A 125 -11.27 -6.91 -1.58
C LEU A 125 -9.77 -6.82 -1.83
N VAL A 126 -9.29 -7.44 -2.91
CA VAL A 126 -7.88 -7.50 -3.28
C VAL A 126 -7.70 -7.10 -4.73
N GLU A 127 -6.55 -6.52 -5.04
CA GLU A 127 -6.14 -6.22 -6.41
C GLU A 127 -5.25 -7.36 -6.92
N SER A 128 -5.51 -7.80 -8.15
CA SER A 128 -4.64 -8.74 -8.86
C SER A 128 -3.84 -8.06 -9.96
N ASP A 129 -2.63 -8.55 -10.22
CA ASP A 129 -1.84 -8.12 -11.38
C ASP A 129 -2.49 -8.68 -12.67
N LEU A 130 -2.61 -7.84 -13.70
CA LEU A 130 -3.18 -8.23 -14.99
C LEU A 130 -2.32 -9.27 -15.73
N ILE A 131 -1.02 -9.33 -15.42
CA ILE A 131 -0.06 -10.20 -16.10
C ILE A 131 0.01 -11.57 -15.40
N ASP A 132 0.23 -11.55 -14.09
CA ASP A 132 0.46 -12.78 -13.30
C ASP A 132 -0.84 -13.37 -12.72
N GLY A 133 -1.89 -12.56 -12.59
CA GLY A 133 -3.14 -12.95 -11.97
C GLY A 133 -3.01 -13.22 -10.47
N ILE A 134 -4.00 -13.92 -9.92
CA ILE A 134 -4.11 -14.26 -8.50
C ILE A 134 -4.51 -15.73 -8.35
N ASP A 135 -3.78 -16.46 -7.51
CA ASP A 135 -4.15 -17.81 -7.08
C ASP A 135 -5.21 -17.73 -5.99
N HIS A 136 -6.47 -17.53 -6.41
CA HIS A 136 -7.61 -17.38 -5.49
C HIS A 136 -7.78 -18.57 -4.55
N ALA A 137 -7.68 -19.79 -5.09
CA ALA A 137 -7.92 -21.00 -4.32
C ALA A 137 -6.84 -21.19 -3.25
N GLY A 138 -5.56 -20.98 -3.60
CA GLY A 138 -4.46 -21.02 -2.65
C GLY A 138 -4.57 -19.93 -1.59
N ALA A 139 -4.80 -18.68 -2.01
CA ALA A 139 -4.92 -17.54 -1.10
C ALA A 139 -6.07 -17.73 -0.10
N ILE A 140 -7.25 -18.17 -0.55
CA ILE A 140 -8.39 -18.47 0.32
C ILE A 140 -8.02 -19.59 1.30
N HIS A 141 -7.53 -20.72 0.81
CA HIS A 141 -7.26 -21.89 1.65
C HIS A 141 -6.26 -21.58 2.77
N VAL A 142 -5.18 -20.89 2.43
CA VAL A 142 -4.12 -20.58 3.39
C VAL A 142 -4.59 -19.50 4.38
N SER A 143 -5.36 -18.50 3.93
CA SER A 143 -5.95 -17.48 4.82
C SER A 143 -6.95 -18.08 5.81
N GLN A 144 -7.80 -19.01 5.35
CA GLN A 144 -8.74 -19.74 6.22
C GLN A 144 -8.01 -20.56 7.28
N ARG A 145 -6.92 -21.22 6.90
CA ARG A 145 -6.07 -21.97 7.84
C ARG A 145 -5.39 -21.07 8.86
N LEU A 146 -4.93 -19.89 8.44
CA LEU A 146 -4.25 -18.94 9.30
C LEU A 146 -5.21 -18.33 10.34
N LEU A 147 -6.41 -17.96 9.90
CA LEU A 147 -7.39 -17.24 10.72
C LEU A 147 -8.39 -18.14 11.45
N GLY A 148 -8.50 -19.40 11.06
CA GLY A 148 -9.46 -20.35 11.60
C GLY A 148 -10.92 -20.00 11.28
N MET A 149 -11.17 -19.22 10.22
CA MET A 149 -12.50 -18.71 9.86
C MET A 149 -12.72 -18.77 8.34
N THR A 150 -13.95 -18.54 7.88
CA THR A 150 -14.25 -18.55 6.44
C THR A 150 -13.76 -17.26 5.80
N VAL A 151 -12.96 -17.37 4.74
CA VAL A 151 -12.46 -16.22 3.98
C VAL A 151 -13.00 -16.24 2.56
N THR A 152 -13.51 -15.09 2.10
CA THR A 152 -13.90 -14.82 0.72
C THR A 152 -13.02 -13.72 0.15
N LEU A 153 -12.47 -13.94 -1.04
CA LEU A 153 -11.71 -12.92 -1.79
C LEU A 153 -12.55 -12.40 -2.96
N HIS A 154 -12.60 -11.09 -3.11
CA HIS A 154 -13.14 -10.39 -4.26
C HIS A 154 -11.99 -9.73 -5.02
N ASP A 155 -11.80 -10.07 -6.29
CA ASP A 155 -10.80 -9.44 -7.15
C ASP A 155 -11.32 -8.12 -7.73
N GLU A 156 -10.76 -7.01 -7.26
CA GLU A 156 -11.08 -5.67 -7.75
C GLU A 156 -10.82 -5.54 -9.25
N THR A 157 -9.70 -6.09 -9.74
CA THR A 157 -9.31 -5.98 -11.15
C THR A 157 -10.36 -6.65 -12.05
N GLY A 158 -10.77 -7.88 -11.71
CA GLY A 158 -11.87 -8.57 -12.38
C GLY A 158 -13.21 -7.85 -12.23
N LEU A 159 -13.55 -7.37 -11.03
CA LEU A 159 -14.82 -6.68 -10.81
C LEU A 159 -14.93 -5.36 -11.59
N ARG A 160 -13.82 -4.62 -11.78
CA ARG A 160 -13.79 -3.43 -12.65
C ARG A 160 -14.20 -3.75 -14.08
N LEU A 161 -13.77 -4.90 -14.59
CA LEU A 161 -14.00 -5.30 -15.98
C LEU A 161 -15.40 -5.90 -16.19
N PHE A 162 -15.90 -6.67 -15.22
CA PHE A 162 -17.09 -7.51 -15.42
C PHE A 162 -18.29 -7.14 -14.54
N SER A 163 -18.10 -6.39 -13.45
CA SER A 163 -19.17 -6.10 -12.48
C SER A 163 -18.93 -4.80 -11.70
N PRO A 164 -18.86 -3.64 -12.40
CA PRO A 164 -18.45 -2.38 -11.80
C PRO A 164 -19.43 -1.87 -10.73
N GLU A 165 -20.71 -2.24 -10.80
CA GLU A 165 -21.69 -1.88 -9.76
C GLU A 165 -21.42 -2.60 -8.43
N LYS A 166 -21.06 -3.89 -8.51
CA LYS A 166 -20.66 -4.66 -7.32
C LYS A 166 -19.39 -4.09 -6.71
N LEU A 167 -18.43 -3.66 -7.54
CA LEU A 167 -17.21 -3.03 -7.05
C LEU A 167 -17.49 -1.74 -6.27
N ARG A 168 -18.29 -0.82 -6.82
CA ARG A 168 -18.59 0.45 -6.14
C ARG A 168 -19.19 0.25 -4.75
N ARG A 169 -20.01 -0.78 -4.58
CA ARG A 169 -20.56 -1.15 -3.28
C ARG A 169 -19.45 -1.60 -2.32
N LEU A 170 -18.59 -2.53 -2.77
CA LEU A 170 -17.49 -3.05 -1.95
C LEU A 170 -16.46 -1.97 -1.60
N GLU A 171 -16.15 -1.05 -2.53
CA GLU A 171 -15.26 0.09 -2.28
C GLU A 171 -15.81 1.05 -1.21
N HIS A 172 -17.14 1.19 -1.11
CA HIS A 172 -17.76 2.04 -0.09
C HIS A 172 -17.68 1.43 1.31
N GLU A 173 -17.71 0.10 1.40
CA GLU A 173 -17.59 -0.67 2.65
C GLU A 173 -16.12 -0.95 3.03
N ALA A 174 -15.18 -0.68 2.12
CA ALA A 174 -13.78 -1.08 2.25
C ALA A 174 -13.04 -0.31 3.36
N VAL A 175 -12.49 -1.08 4.30
CA VAL A 175 -11.57 -0.59 5.34
C VAL A 175 -10.20 -1.19 5.07
N PRO A 176 -9.11 -0.40 5.11
CA PRO A 176 -7.77 -0.94 4.92
C PRO A 176 -7.46 -2.00 5.99
N LEU A 177 -7.04 -3.19 5.53
CA LEU A 177 -6.64 -4.30 6.38
C LEU A 177 -5.46 -3.90 7.23
#